data_AF-A0AAD3XPD3-F1
#
_entry.id   AF-A0AAD3XPD3-F1
#
_cell.length_a   1.000
_cell.length_b   1.000
_cell.length_c   1.000
_cell.angle_alpha   90.00
_cell.angle_beta   90.00
_cell.angle_gamma   90.00
#
_symmetry.space_group_name_H-M   'P 1'
#
loop_
_entity.id
_entity.type
_entity.pdbx_description
1 polymer ?
#
loop_
_entity_poly.entity_id
_entity_poly.type
_entity_poly.pdbx_seq_one_letter_code
_entity_poly.pdbx_strand_id
1 'polypeptide(L)'
;MERAASGFLSCFFVITFLISFPHGSPSELNVMEGEEVEAWPNEEDDDGGVNLVQSQRRIWHGSSCDLTVGKWVYDESYPLYDPTCPYLSSGVTCQRNGRPDSDYQKWRWNPSSCSIPR
;
A
#
# COMPACT_ATOMS: atom_id res chain seq x y z
N MET A 1 -14.17 -7.26 -57.06
CA MET A 1 -13.99 -5.98 -56.36
C MET A 1 -14.63 -6.10 -54.98
N GLU A 2 -13.96 -6.75 -54.03
CA GLU A 2 -14.52 -7.03 -52.68
C GLU A 2 -13.43 -6.90 -51.61
N ARG A 3 -12.65 -5.81 -51.66
CA ARG A 3 -11.60 -5.52 -50.67
C ARG A 3 -11.63 -4.06 -50.17
N ALA A 4 -12.79 -3.42 -50.25
CA ALA A 4 -12.96 -2.04 -49.79
C ALA A 4 -13.87 -1.91 -48.55
N ALA A 5 -14.54 -2.98 -48.09
CA ALA A 5 -15.51 -2.87 -46.99
C ALA A 5 -14.91 -3.04 -45.58
N SER A 6 -13.71 -3.62 -45.44
CA SER A 6 -13.11 -3.91 -44.12
C SER A 6 -12.46 -2.68 -43.45
N GLY A 7 -12.05 -1.67 -44.24
CA GLY A 7 -11.48 -0.43 -43.70
C GLY A 7 -12.54 0.49 -43.08
N PHE A 8 -13.75 0.52 -43.64
CA PHE A 8 -14.81 1.42 -43.18
C PHE A 8 -15.41 1.00 -41.84
N LEU A 9 -15.53 -0.30 -41.55
CA LEU A 9 -15.98 -0.76 -40.23
C LEU A 9 -14.97 -0.42 -39.13
N SER A 10 -13.67 -0.51 -39.40
CA SER A 10 -12.63 -0.17 -38.43
C SER A 10 -12.69 1.31 -38.02
N CYS A 11 -12.89 2.23 -38.98
CA CYS A 11 -13.04 3.65 -38.68
C CYS A 11 -14.32 3.94 -37.89
N PHE A 12 -15.44 3.27 -38.20
CA PHE A 12 -16.69 3.44 -37.45
C PHE A 12 -16.53 3.05 -35.97
N PHE A 13 -15.86 1.93 -35.66
CA PHE A 13 -15.62 1.52 -34.27
C PHE A 13 -14.73 2.50 -33.51
N VAL A 14 -13.67 3.03 -34.13
CA VAL A 14 -12.78 4.04 -33.51
C VAL A 14 -13.54 5.33 -33.24
N ILE A 15 -14.37 5.78 -34.20
CA ILE A 15 -15.18 7.00 -34.05
C ILE A 15 -16.22 6.82 -32.94
N THR A 16 -16.88 5.67 -32.84
CA THR A 16 -17.79 5.39 -31.70
C THR A 16 -17.07 5.36 -30.36
N PHE A 17 -15.83 4.86 -30.29
CA PHE A 17 -15.02 4.87 -29.07
C PHE A 17 -14.57 6.27 -28.66
N LEU A 18 -14.44 7.21 -29.60
CA LEU A 18 -14.07 8.60 -29.29
C LEU A 18 -15.28 9.47 -28.91
N ILE A 19 -16.47 9.19 -29.44
CA ILE A 19 -17.67 9.99 -29.17
C ILE A 19 -18.44 9.49 -27.94
N SER A 20 -18.40 8.18 -27.63
CA SER A 20 -19.07 7.59 -26.47
C SER A 20 -18.28 7.69 -25.16
N PHE A 21 -17.04 8.19 -25.19
CA PHE A 21 -16.27 8.51 -23.99
C PHE A 21 -16.14 10.04 -23.84
N PRO A 22 -17.18 10.73 -23.33
CA PRO A 22 -17.05 12.12 -22.95
C PRO A 22 -16.08 12.24 -21.75
N HIS A 23 -14.93 12.85 -22.03
CA HIS A 23 -14.07 13.64 -21.15
C HIS A 23 -14.22 13.49 -19.63
N GLY A 24 -13.30 12.74 -19.02
CA GLY A 24 -12.90 12.97 -17.64
C GLY A 24 -11.66 13.86 -17.60
N SER A 25 -11.84 15.18 -17.71
CA SER A 25 -10.78 16.13 -17.36
C SER A 25 -10.67 16.21 -15.83
N PRO A 26 -9.49 16.00 -15.21
CA PRO A 26 -9.28 16.43 -13.84
C PRO A 26 -8.78 17.87 -13.88
N SER A 27 -9.68 18.82 -14.06
CA SER A 27 -9.37 20.26 -13.96
C SER A 27 -10.24 20.99 -12.95
N GLU A 28 -10.53 20.32 -11.83
CA GLU A 28 -10.96 20.95 -10.58
C GLU A 28 -10.02 20.46 -9.46
N LEU A 29 -8.73 20.86 -9.52
CA LEU A 29 -7.98 21.02 -8.27
C LEU A 29 -8.27 22.43 -7.81
N ASN A 30 -9.44 22.60 -7.18
CA ASN A 30 -9.68 23.78 -6.38
C ASN A 30 -8.60 23.77 -5.29
N VAL A 31 -7.68 24.72 -5.42
CA VAL A 31 -6.88 25.20 -4.30
C VAL A 31 -7.90 25.69 -3.30
N MET A 32 -8.22 24.88 -2.29
CA MET A 32 -8.86 25.41 -1.09
C MET A 32 -7.81 26.29 -0.42
N GLU A 33 -7.87 27.58 -0.75
CA GLU A 33 -7.44 28.65 0.13
C GLU A 33 -7.98 28.36 1.53
N GLY A 34 -7.11 28.60 2.51
CA GLY A 34 -7.25 28.09 3.86
C GLY A 34 -8.61 28.36 4.48
N GLU A 35 -9.10 27.33 5.17
CA GLU A 35 -10.14 27.46 6.16
C GLU A 35 -9.62 26.85 7.47
N GLU A 36 -10.07 27.45 8.55
CA GLU A 36 -9.61 27.38 9.93
C GLU A 36 -9.18 26.01 10.47
N VAL A 37 -8.15 26.04 11.34
CA VAL A 37 -7.96 24.97 12.32
C VAL A 37 -9.18 25.00 13.24
N GLU A 38 -10.19 24.20 12.89
CA GLU A 38 -11.24 23.80 13.81
C GLU A 38 -10.58 23.14 15.01
N ALA A 39 -10.65 23.82 16.14
CA ALA A 39 -10.18 23.31 17.41
C ALA A 39 -11.06 22.12 17.76
N TRP A 40 -10.45 20.94 17.84
CA TRP A 40 -11.07 19.70 18.27
C TRP A 40 -11.88 19.99 19.54
N PRO A 41 -13.17 19.61 19.62
CA PRO A 41 -13.94 19.79 20.84
C PRO A 41 -13.19 19.09 21.97
N ASN A 42 -13.06 19.75 23.12
CA ASN A 42 -12.55 19.11 24.32
C ASN A 42 -13.48 17.94 24.63
N GLU A 43 -13.06 16.71 24.29
CA GLU A 43 -13.73 15.51 24.74
C GLU A 43 -13.53 15.45 26.25
N GLU A 44 -14.63 15.60 26.99
CA GLU A 44 -14.67 15.33 28.41
C GLU A 44 -14.40 13.83 28.60
N ASP A 45 -13.27 13.51 29.23
CA ASP A 45 -12.86 12.14 29.54
C ASP A 45 -13.87 11.48 30.52
N ASP A 46 -14.85 10.74 30.01
CA ASP A 46 -15.64 9.76 30.77
C ASP A 46 -14.79 8.49 30.97
N ASP A 47 -14.49 8.15 32.23
CA ASP A 47 -13.60 7.05 32.62
C ASP A 47 -14.26 5.67 32.46
N GLY A 48 -14.60 5.31 31.22
CA GLY A 48 -14.89 3.93 30.85
C GLY A 48 -13.60 3.12 30.72
N GLY A 49 -12.97 2.77 31.86
CA GLY A 49 -11.66 2.12 31.92
C GLY A 49 -11.54 0.82 31.10
N VAL A 50 -10.99 0.94 29.89
CA VAL A 50 -10.39 -0.19 29.18
C VAL A 50 -8.95 -0.36 29.67
N ASN A 51 -8.65 -1.50 30.29
CA ASN A 51 -7.27 -1.89 30.62
C ASN A 51 -6.51 -2.24 29.33
N LEU A 52 -6.13 -1.20 28.59
CA LEU A 52 -5.03 -1.34 27.65
C LEU A 52 -3.77 -1.38 28.51
N VAL A 53 -3.09 -2.54 28.53
CA VAL A 53 -1.65 -2.60 28.85
C VAL A 53 -0.94 -1.84 27.72
N GLN A 54 -1.11 -0.52 27.70
CA GLN A 54 -0.31 0.40 26.93
C GLN A 54 1.02 0.43 27.65
N SER A 55 1.90 -0.46 27.19
CA SER A 55 3.32 -0.43 27.48
C SER A 55 3.76 1.03 27.47
N GLN A 56 4.07 1.52 28.68
CA GLN A 56 4.70 2.78 28.96
C GLN A 56 5.45 3.31 27.73
N ARG A 57 5.00 4.41 27.11
CA ARG A 57 5.92 5.24 26.33
C ARG A 57 6.95 5.77 27.31
N ARG A 58 7.96 4.97 27.62
CA ARG A 58 9.20 5.46 28.21
C ARG A 58 9.71 6.46 27.19
N ILE A 59 9.68 7.74 27.54
CA ILE A 59 10.42 8.77 26.82
C ILE A 59 11.89 8.33 26.89
N TRP A 60 12.33 7.63 25.86
CA TRP A 60 13.70 7.20 25.69
C TRP A 60 14.46 8.47 25.27
N HIS A 61 15.27 9.02 26.18
CA HIS A 61 16.22 10.09 25.86
C HIS A 61 17.51 9.55 25.21
N GLY A 62 17.49 8.31 24.73
CA GLY A 62 18.41 7.83 23.70
C GLY A 62 17.71 7.96 22.35
N SER A 63 18.46 8.27 21.28
CA SER A 63 17.98 8.41 19.91
C SER A 63 16.75 7.54 19.65
N SER A 64 15.58 8.17 19.51
CA SER A 64 14.32 7.47 19.27
C SER A 64 14.53 6.49 18.12
N CYS A 65 14.33 5.19 18.36
CA CYS A 65 14.42 4.24 17.27
C CYS A 65 13.21 4.42 16.35
N ASP A 66 13.40 5.23 15.32
CA ASP A 66 12.43 5.38 14.25
C ASP A 66 12.45 4.14 13.36
N LEU A 67 11.47 3.26 13.55
CA LEU A 67 11.31 2.04 12.78
C LEU A 67 10.92 2.30 11.32
N THR A 68 10.53 3.52 10.96
CA THR A 68 10.16 3.88 9.58
C THR A 68 11.38 4.29 8.74
N VAL A 69 12.50 4.62 9.37
CA VAL A 69 13.75 5.03 8.71
C VAL A 69 14.76 3.89 8.72
N GLY A 70 15.12 3.41 7.54
CA GLY A 70 15.99 2.26 7.39
C GLY A 70 16.23 1.89 5.94
N LYS A 71 16.67 0.65 5.73
CA LYS A 71 16.87 0.09 4.40
C LYS A 71 16.48 -1.38 4.37
N TRP A 72 16.13 -1.85 3.18
CA TRP A 72 16.01 -3.27 2.91
C TRP A 72 17.40 -3.89 2.80
N VAL A 73 17.61 -5.01 3.48
CA VAL A 73 18.83 -5.82 3.39
C VAL A 73 18.47 -7.24 3.01
N TYR A 74 19.26 -7.84 2.13
CA TYR A 74 19.11 -9.23 1.74
C TYR A 74 19.59 -10.14 2.86
N ASP A 75 18.79 -11.13 3.23
CA ASP A 75 19.04 -12.07 4.32
C ASP A 75 18.61 -13.48 3.87
N GLU A 76 19.57 -14.38 3.76
CA GLU A 76 19.34 -15.75 3.30
C GLU A 76 18.45 -16.55 4.26
N SER A 77 18.42 -16.18 5.55
CA SER A 77 17.64 -16.88 6.57
C SER A 77 16.15 -16.56 6.51
N TYR A 78 15.72 -15.60 5.69
CA TYR A 78 14.31 -15.33 5.42
C TYR A 78 13.76 -16.29 4.36
N PRO A 79 12.44 -16.53 4.26
CA PRO A 79 11.36 -15.98 5.09
C PRO A 79 11.33 -16.58 6.50
N LEU A 80 10.62 -15.90 7.42
CA LEU A 80 10.43 -16.36 8.81
C LEU A 80 9.32 -17.43 8.96
N TYR A 81 8.67 -17.81 7.86
CA TYR A 81 7.54 -18.74 7.87
C TYR A 81 7.75 -19.88 6.86
N ASP A 82 7.07 -20.99 7.09
CA ASP A 82 7.06 -22.13 6.18
C ASP A 82 6.10 -21.86 5.00
N PRO A 83 6.56 -21.92 3.73
CA PRO A 83 5.70 -21.72 2.56
C PRO A 83 4.58 -22.77 2.42
N THR A 84 4.68 -23.91 3.12
CA THR A 84 3.67 -24.97 3.15
C THR A 84 2.60 -24.78 4.23
N CYS A 85 2.64 -23.66 4.96
CA CYS A 85 1.68 -23.35 6.02
C CYS A 85 0.21 -23.48 5.53
N PRO A 86 -0.62 -24.35 6.15
CA PRO A 86 -1.96 -24.65 5.65
C PRO A 86 -2.95 -23.50 5.81
N TYR A 87 -2.62 -22.50 6.63
CA TYR A 87 -3.44 -21.32 6.87
C TYR A 87 -3.23 -20.24 5.80
N LEU A 88 -2.25 -20.38 4.91
CA LEU A 88 -2.06 -19.48 3.78
C LEU A 88 -3.16 -19.69 2.74
N SER A 89 -4.03 -18.69 2.61
CA SER A 89 -5.08 -18.67 1.60
C SER A 89 -4.50 -18.63 0.19
N SER A 90 -5.29 -19.06 -0.81
CA SER A 90 -4.86 -19.03 -2.21
C SER A 90 -4.44 -17.65 -2.68
N GLY A 91 -5.07 -16.57 -2.18
CA GLY A 91 -4.76 -15.19 -2.55
C GLY A 91 -3.33 -14.74 -2.20
N VAL A 92 -2.69 -15.38 -1.22
CA VAL A 92 -1.35 -14.98 -0.74
C VAL A 92 -0.25 -15.99 -1.08
N THR A 93 -0.60 -17.14 -1.67
CA THR A 93 0.39 -18.17 -2.03
C THR A 93 1.01 -17.93 -3.42
N CYS A 94 1.74 -16.83 -3.58
CA CYS A 94 2.30 -16.40 -4.86
C CYS A 94 3.11 -17.47 -5.60
N GLN A 95 3.98 -18.21 -4.89
CA GLN A 95 4.78 -19.30 -5.48
C GLN A 95 3.86 -20.43 -6.02
N ARG A 96 2.89 -20.87 -5.21
CA ARG A 96 1.89 -21.87 -5.62
C ARG A 96 1.02 -21.39 -6.78
N ASN A 97 0.83 -20.07 -6.88
CA ASN A 97 0.10 -19.42 -7.96
C ASN A 97 0.95 -19.17 -9.23
N GLY A 98 2.18 -19.71 -9.29
CA GLY A 98 3.01 -19.71 -10.49
C GLY A 98 3.99 -18.54 -10.61
N ARG A 99 4.20 -17.75 -9.55
CA ARG A 99 5.27 -16.73 -9.56
C ARG A 99 6.64 -17.43 -9.63
N PRO A 100 7.48 -17.13 -10.66
CA PRO A 100 8.71 -17.88 -10.89
C PRO A 100 9.89 -17.44 -10.02
N ASP A 101 9.90 -16.19 -9.54
CA ASP A 101 10.95 -15.64 -8.69
C ASP A 101 10.59 -15.75 -7.20
N SER A 102 11.57 -15.99 -6.32
CA SER A 102 11.36 -16.13 -4.87
C SER A 102 12.21 -15.16 -4.02
N ASP A 103 13.15 -14.44 -4.63
CA ASP A 103 14.10 -13.54 -3.95
C ASP A 103 13.41 -12.40 -3.20
N TYR A 104 12.19 -12.02 -3.59
CA TYR A 104 11.40 -11.01 -2.87
C TYR A 104 11.15 -11.40 -1.40
N GLN A 105 11.16 -12.70 -1.07
CA GLN A 105 10.97 -13.20 0.29
C GLN A 105 12.23 -13.08 1.16
N LYS A 106 13.38 -12.80 0.56
CA LYS A 106 14.69 -12.78 1.21
C LYS A 106 15.10 -11.40 1.73
N TRP A 107 14.25 -10.39 1.54
CA TRP A 107 14.52 -9.04 2.03
C TRP A 107 13.93 -8.82 3.41
N ARG A 108 14.75 -8.29 4.33
CA ARG A 108 14.29 -7.84 5.65
C ARG A 108 14.48 -6.33 5.81
N TRP A 109 13.56 -5.72 6.53
CA TRP A 109 13.70 -4.32 6.93
C TRP A 109 14.75 -4.18 8.03
N ASN A 110 15.66 -3.21 7.89
CA ASN A 110 16.69 -2.93 8.87
C ASN A 110 16.68 -1.43 9.23
N PRO A 111 16.12 -1.05 10.39
CA PRO A 111 16.11 0.34 10.86
C PRO A 111 17.52 0.90 11.01
N SER A 112 17.68 2.20 10.81
CA SER A 112 18.99 2.86 10.88
C SER A 112 19.47 3.10 12.32
N SER A 113 18.55 3.29 13.25
CA SER A 113 18.82 3.71 14.63
C SER A 113 18.74 2.57 15.65
N CYS A 114 18.24 1.39 15.28
CA CYS A 114 18.27 0.20 16.13
C CYS A 114 18.12 -1.11 15.35
N SER A 115 18.30 -2.24 16.06
CA SER A 115 18.08 -3.59 15.55
C SER A 115 16.74 -4.18 16.03
N ILE A 116 15.99 -4.82 15.14
CA ILE A 116 14.76 -5.55 15.50
C ILE A 116 15.15 -6.91 16.11
N PRO A 117 14.72 -7.24 17.34
CA PRO A 117 14.98 -8.54 17.95
C PRO A 117 14.25 -9.67 17.20
N ARG A 118 14.86 -10.86 17.17
CA ARG A 118 14.29 -12.09 16.61
C ARG A 118 13.58 -12.93 17.67
#